data_AF-A0A952WKX7-F1
#
_entry.id   AF-A0A952WKX7-F1
#
_cell.length_a   1.000
_cell.length_b   1.000
_cell.length_c   1.000
_cell.angle_alpha   90.00
_cell.angle_beta   90.00
_cell.angle_gamma   90.00
#
_symmetry.space_group_name_H-M   'P 1'
#
loop_
_entity.id
_entity.type
_entity.pdbx_description
1 polymer ?
#
loop_
_entity_poly.entity_id
_entity_poly.type
_entity_poly.pdbx_seq_one_letter_code
_entity_poly.pdbx_strand_id
1 'polypeptide(L)'
;MFGRVGSIGGAIVLLIALLAGIGNVYLKKSRVSDDYRKEAHALVEKCDCYSANKDYCDWLVDVTHDEVFEHSYKVKFAPGGRFRSTRDQSTFDEGAYAEELFDGMLARAKDDKAEAVVASLEKLKKQLFEEEPESAPTAPPPAARPPQRKK
;
A
#
# COMPACT_ATOMS: atom_id res chain seq x y z
N MET A 1 -18.38 -29.38 -10.67
CA MET A 1 -17.43 -28.39 -11.21
C MET A 1 -16.98 -27.52 -10.05
N PHE A 2 -15.77 -27.75 -9.52
CA PHE A 2 -15.23 -26.98 -8.40
C PHE A 2 -14.52 -25.74 -8.94
N GLY A 3 -15.16 -24.57 -8.82
CA GLY A 3 -14.55 -23.28 -9.13
C GLY A 3 -13.53 -22.93 -8.05
N ARG A 4 -12.25 -22.86 -8.43
CA ARG A 4 -11.16 -22.33 -7.60
C ARG A 4 -11.44 -20.86 -7.33
N VAL A 5 -11.93 -20.53 -6.13
CA VAL A 5 -11.87 -19.16 -5.60
C VAL A 5 -10.41 -18.94 -5.20
N GLY A 6 -9.62 -18.41 -6.12
CA GLY A 6 -8.22 -18.07 -5.88
C GLY A 6 -8.14 -17.00 -4.80
N SER A 7 -7.37 -17.30 -3.76
CA SER A 7 -7.06 -16.39 -2.66
C SER A 7 -6.27 -15.19 -3.19
N ILE A 8 -6.98 -14.12 -3.54
CA ILE A 8 -6.40 -12.85 -4.02
C ILE A 8 -5.88 -12.01 -2.83
N GLY A 9 -6.44 -12.20 -1.63
CA GLY A 9 -6.07 -11.45 -0.43
C GLY A 9 -4.60 -11.63 0.00
N GLY A 10 -4.01 -12.81 -0.21
CA GLY A 10 -2.62 -13.08 0.19
C GLY A 10 -1.56 -12.30 -0.62
N ALA A 11 -1.87 -11.93 -1.87
CA ALA A 11 -0.94 -11.17 -2.72
C ALA A 11 -1.00 -9.66 -2.44
N ILE A 12 -2.10 -9.18 -1.86
CA ILE A 12 -2.35 -7.75 -1.61
C ILE A 12 -1.67 -7.30 -0.31
N VAL A 13 -1.77 -8.09 0.76
CA VAL A 13 -1.03 -7.85 2.02
C VAL A 13 0.48 -7.88 1.80
N LEU A 14 0.96 -8.73 0.88
CA LEU A 14 2.36 -8.81 0.51
C LEU A 14 2.83 -7.52 -0.19
N LEU A 15 1.96 -6.84 -0.96
CA LEU A 15 2.30 -5.58 -1.63
C LEU A 15 2.51 -4.44 -0.61
N ILE A 16 1.64 -4.33 0.38
CA ILE A 16 1.78 -3.35 1.48
C ILE A 16 3.03 -3.66 2.32
N ALA A 17 3.32 -4.94 2.58
CA ALA A 17 4.55 -5.33 3.27
C ALA A 17 5.83 -5.12 2.44
N LEU A 18 5.74 -5.14 1.10
CA LEU A 18 6.86 -4.86 0.20
C LEU A 18 7.18 -3.37 0.14
N LEU A 19 6.15 -2.52 0.21
CA LEU A 19 6.30 -1.08 0.43
C LEU A 19 7.11 -0.85 1.72
N ALA A 20 6.72 -1.52 2.83
CA ALA A 20 7.28 -1.31 4.18
C ALA A 20 8.77 -1.66 4.33
N GLY A 21 9.33 -2.41 3.38
CA GLY A 21 10.71 -2.89 3.42
C GLY A 21 11.78 -1.85 3.02
N ILE A 22 11.39 -0.68 2.52
CA ILE A 22 12.31 0.25 1.82
C ILE A 22 12.85 1.36 2.75
N GLY A 23 12.36 1.44 3.98
CA GLY A 23 12.58 2.57 4.90
C GLY A 23 13.97 2.78 5.52
N ASN A 24 15.07 2.12 5.11
CA ASN A 24 16.33 2.23 5.89
C ASN A 24 17.67 2.43 5.15
N VAL A 25 17.72 2.68 3.85
CA VAL A 25 19.03 2.92 3.19
C VAL A 25 18.94 3.97 2.09
N TYR A 26 19.42 5.19 2.35
CA TYR A 26 19.94 6.16 1.36
C TYR A 26 19.37 6.09 -0.07
N LEU A 27 18.07 6.31 -0.24
CA LEU A 27 17.49 6.38 -1.57
C LEU A 27 17.38 7.84 -2.02
N LYS A 28 17.88 8.10 -3.23
CA LYS A 28 17.71 9.39 -3.91
C LYS A 28 16.20 9.62 -4.11
N LYS A 29 15.67 10.76 -3.65
CA LYS A 29 14.25 11.16 -3.77
C LYS A 29 13.62 10.79 -5.12
N SER A 30 14.34 11.02 -6.23
CA SER A 30 13.82 10.72 -7.57
C SER A 30 13.56 9.23 -7.80
N ARG A 31 14.44 8.33 -7.32
CA ARG A 31 14.25 6.89 -7.48
C ARG A 31 13.09 6.38 -6.65
N VAL A 32 12.98 6.87 -5.41
CA VAL A 32 11.86 6.53 -4.53
C VAL A 32 10.55 6.96 -5.16
N SER A 33 10.45 8.21 -5.63
CA SER A 33 9.27 8.71 -6.33
C SER A 33 8.89 7.83 -7.51
N ASP A 34 9.84 7.53 -8.40
CA ASP A 34 9.58 6.70 -9.58
C ASP A 34 9.10 5.29 -9.22
N ASP A 35 9.64 4.69 -8.15
CA ASP A 35 9.27 3.35 -7.71
C ASP A 35 7.85 3.34 -7.11
N TYR A 36 7.54 4.28 -6.20
CA TYR A 36 6.19 4.40 -5.63
C TYR A 36 5.13 4.81 -6.67
N ARG A 37 5.52 5.56 -7.71
CA ARG A 37 4.64 5.89 -8.84
C ARG A 37 4.27 4.63 -9.62
N LYS A 38 5.26 3.78 -9.96
CA LYS A 38 5.01 2.50 -10.65
C LYS A 38 4.14 1.58 -9.82
N GLU A 39 4.38 1.52 -8.51
CA GLU A 39 3.58 0.71 -7.60
C GLU A 39 2.14 1.22 -7.50
N ALA A 40 1.94 2.54 -7.49
CA ALA A 40 0.62 3.14 -7.56
C ALA A 40 -0.13 2.76 -8.86
N HIS A 41 0.54 2.81 -10.03
CA HIS A 41 -0.06 2.33 -11.27
C HIS A 41 -0.40 0.84 -11.22
N ALA A 42 0.53 -0.01 -10.78
CA ALA A 42 0.31 -1.45 -10.64
C ALA A 42 -0.82 -1.81 -9.66
N LEU A 43 -1.08 -0.92 -8.70
CA LEU A 43 -2.15 -1.06 -7.74
C LEU A 43 -3.50 -0.68 -8.36
N VAL A 44 -3.56 0.45 -9.09
CA VAL A 44 -4.78 0.91 -9.77
C VAL A 44 -5.14 0.07 -11.00
N GLU A 45 -4.18 -0.62 -11.60
CA GLU A 45 -4.41 -1.67 -12.59
C GLU A 45 -5.36 -2.79 -12.08
N LYS A 46 -5.44 -2.98 -10.76
CA LYS A 46 -6.35 -3.95 -10.13
C LYS A 46 -7.79 -3.44 -10.01
N CYS A 47 -8.06 -2.17 -10.29
CA CYS A 47 -9.43 -1.65 -10.31
C CYS A 47 -10.23 -2.30 -11.45
N ASP A 48 -11.46 -2.73 -11.14
CA ASP A 48 -12.35 -3.35 -12.12
C ASP A 48 -12.60 -2.46 -13.36
N CYS A 49 -12.65 -1.14 -13.16
CA CYS A 49 -12.86 -0.17 -14.24
C CYS A 49 -11.59 0.24 -15.00
N TYR A 50 -10.40 -0.26 -14.63
CA TYR A 50 -9.12 0.18 -15.19
C TYR A 50 -9.07 -0.05 -16.70
N SER A 51 -9.46 -1.24 -17.17
CA SER A 51 -9.45 -1.56 -18.60
C SER A 51 -10.31 -0.63 -19.46
N ALA A 52 -11.40 -0.09 -18.90
CA ALA A 52 -12.31 0.82 -19.59
C ALA A 52 -11.90 2.30 -19.48
N ASN A 53 -11.14 2.68 -18.44
CA ASN A 53 -10.77 4.06 -18.13
C ASN A 53 -9.26 4.22 -17.90
N LYS A 54 -8.46 3.44 -18.62
CA LYS A 54 -7.02 3.31 -18.37
C LYS A 54 -6.31 4.67 -18.30
N ASP A 55 -6.47 5.48 -19.33
CA ASP A 55 -5.79 6.77 -19.43
C ASP A 55 -6.20 7.75 -18.30
N TYR A 56 -7.48 7.69 -17.87
CA TYR A 56 -7.98 8.51 -16.78
C TYR A 56 -7.46 8.03 -15.42
N CYS A 57 -7.43 6.72 -15.19
CA CYS A 57 -6.86 6.12 -13.99
C CYS A 57 -5.35 6.41 -13.88
N ASP A 58 -4.61 6.26 -14.98
CA ASP A 58 -3.18 6.57 -15.05
C ASP A 58 -2.94 8.06 -14.75
N TRP A 59 -3.73 8.95 -15.35
CA TRP A 59 -3.66 10.39 -15.08
C TRP A 59 -3.96 10.73 -13.61
N LEU A 60 -4.96 10.10 -12.99
CA LEU A 60 -5.29 10.29 -11.57
C LEU A 60 -4.13 9.90 -10.66
N VAL A 61 -3.47 8.77 -10.96
CA VAL A 61 -2.27 8.33 -10.23
C VAL A 61 -1.16 9.36 -10.38
N ASP A 62 -0.87 9.78 -11.60
CA ASP A 62 0.21 10.72 -11.89
C ASP A 62 0.06 12.04 -11.13
N VAL A 63 -1.12 12.66 -11.22
CA VAL A 63 -1.39 13.96 -10.58
C VAL A 63 -1.39 13.84 -9.06
N THR A 64 -1.97 12.75 -8.52
CA THR A 64 -2.08 12.60 -7.06
C THR A 64 -0.75 12.14 -6.45
N HIS A 65 0.04 11.33 -7.15
CA HIS A 65 1.35 10.88 -6.70
C HIS A 65 2.27 12.06 -6.42
N ASP A 66 2.40 13.00 -7.35
CA ASP A 66 3.33 14.12 -7.22
C ASP A 66 3.03 14.97 -5.97
N GLU A 67 1.74 15.18 -5.65
CA GLU A 67 1.30 15.92 -4.47
C GLU A 67 1.56 15.17 -3.16
N VAL A 68 1.12 13.91 -3.11
CA VAL A 68 1.18 13.11 -1.88
C VAL A 68 2.61 12.69 -1.56
N PHE A 69 3.39 12.35 -2.58
CA PHE A 69 4.79 11.95 -2.39
C PHE A 69 5.62 13.05 -1.72
N GLU A 70 5.38 14.33 -2.09
CA GLU A 70 6.07 15.45 -1.46
C GLU A 70 5.69 15.62 0.02
N HIS A 71 4.44 15.34 0.37
CA HIS A 71 3.94 15.40 1.75
C HIS A 71 4.49 14.26 2.62
N SER A 72 4.55 13.05 2.07
CA SER A 72 5.00 11.85 2.79
C SER A 72 6.53 11.73 2.88
N TYR A 73 7.28 12.36 1.97
CA TYR A 73 8.75 12.33 1.96
C TYR A 73 9.37 13.47 2.80
N LYS A 74 9.89 13.14 3.98
CA LYS A 74 10.51 14.11 4.90
C LYS A 74 12.03 13.97 4.91
N VAL A 75 12.74 15.04 4.59
CA VAL A 75 14.21 15.12 4.74
C VAL A 75 14.54 15.82 6.05
N LYS A 76 15.16 15.11 6.99
CA LYS A 76 15.72 15.73 8.19
C LYS A 76 17.16 16.16 7.92
N PHE A 77 17.37 17.46 7.84
CA PHE A 77 18.70 18.06 7.86
C PHE A 77 19.20 18.13 9.30
N ALA A 78 20.40 17.63 9.57
CA ALA A 78 21.01 17.72 10.89
C ALA A 78 21.30 19.20 11.24
N PRO A 79 20.72 19.76 12.31
CA PRO A 79 20.95 21.15 12.68
C PRO A 79 22.37 21.33 13.24
N GLY A 80 23.17 22.20 12.61
CA GLY A 80 24.46 22.67 13.17
C GLY A 80 25.74 22.07 12.59
N GLY A 81 25.67 21.17 11.60
CA GLY A 81 26.86 20.64 10.93
C GLY A 81 27.42 21.62 9.89
N ARG A 82 28.60 22.21 10.13
CA ARG A 82 29.40 22.93 9.10
C ARG A 82 29.82 22.05 7.91
N PHE A 83 29.62 20.74 8.02
CA PHE A 83 29.90 19.77 6.97
C PHE A 83 28.58 19.21 6.40
N ARG A 84 28.30 19.56 5.14
CA ARG A 84 27.19 19.08 4.29
C ARG A 84 27.20 17.56 4.02
N SER A 85 28.08 16.78 4.64
CA SER A 85 28.48 15.46 4.13
C SER A 85 28.12 14.27 5.03
N THR A 86 27.37 14.43 6.10
CA THR A 86 27.07 13.29 6.98
C THR A 86 25.61 13.25 7.40
N ARG A 87 24.88 12.37 6.71
CA ARG A 87 23.57 11.80 7.07
C ARG A 87 22.39 12.77 7.03
N ASP A 88 21.96 13.10 5.82
CA ASP A 88 20.54 13.41 5.59
C ASP A 88 19.74 12.13 5.87
N GLN A 89 18.94 12.13 6.94
CA GLN A 89 18.00 11.05 7.21
C GLN A 89 16.70 11.39 6.49
N SER A 90 16.46 10.72 5.36
CA SER A 90 15.16 10.75 4.68
C SER A 90 14.25 9.71 5.32
N THR A 91 13.08 10.14 5.79
CA THR A 91 12.01 9.26 6.27
C THR A 91 10.82 9.38 5.33
N PHE A 92 10.24 8.25 4.95
CA PHE A 92 9.05 8.18 4.11
C PHE A 92 7.93 7.49 4.90
N ASP A 93 6.77 8.12 4.98
CA ASP A 93 5.60 7.57 5.66
C ASP A 93 4.68 6.90 4.65
N GLU A 94 4.80 5.59 4.54
CA GLU A 94 4.13 4.81 3.50
C GLU A 94 2.65 4.61 3.76
N GLY A 95 2.25 4.46 5.03
CA GLY A 95 0.85 4.34 5.41
C GLY A 95 0.10 5.62 5.06
N ALA A 96 0.67 6.77 5.46
CA ALA A 96 0.12 8.07 5.10
C ALA A 96 0.10 8.27 3.57
N TYR A 97 1.18 7.90 2.86
CA TYR A 97 1.24 8.00 1.41
C TYR A 97 0.10 7.20 0.74
N ALA A 98 -0.11 5.95 1.12
CA ALA A 98 -1.12 5.11 0.50
C ALA A 98 -2.54 5.63 0.77
N GLU A 99 -2.84 6.05 2.00
CA GLU A 99 -4.15 6.62 2.35
C GLU A 99 -4.41 7.93 1.60
N GLU A 100 -3.47 8.87 1.63
CA GLU A 100 -3.57 10.18 0.98
C GLU A 100 -3.66 10.05 -0.55
N LEU A 101 -2.93 9.09 -1.15
CA LEU A 101 -3.01 8.80 -2.58
C LEU A 101 -4.44 8.39 -2.98
N PHE A 102 -5.03 7.44 -2.25
CA PHE A 102 -6.39 6.99 -2.53
C PHE A 102 -7.43 8.08 -2.30
N ASP A 103 -7.28 8.86 -1.23
CA ASP A 103 -8.21 9.95 -0.93
C ASP A 103 -8.13 11.07 -1.97
N GLY A 104 -6.92 11.41 -2.45
CA GLY A 104 -6.73 12.38 -3.52
C GLY A 104 -7.31 11.91 -4.86
N MET A 105 -7.12 10.64 -5.22
CA MET A 105 -7.73 10.07 -6.42
C MET A 105 -9.26 10.06 -6.35
N LEU A 106 -9.82 9.68 -5.19
CA LEU A 106 -11.27 9.67 -4.98
C LEU A 106 -11.88 11.07 -5.03
N ALA A 107 -11.23 12.06 -4.42
CA ALA A 107 -11.69 13.45 -4.45
C ALA A 107 -11.78 13.96 -5.90
N ARG A 108 -10.71 13.77 -6.68
CA ARG A 108 -10.68 14.18 -8.10
C ARG A 108 -11.71 13.45 -8.95
N ALA A 109 -11.81 12.13 -8.79
CA ALA A 109 -12.80 11.35 -9.51
C ALA A 109 -14.25 11.78 -9.18
N LYS A 110 -14.50 12.21 -7.94
CA LYS A 110 -15.80 12.78 -7.53
C LYS A 110 -16.04 14.16 -8.17
N ASP A 111 -15.02 15.02 -8.19
CA ASP A 111 -15.10 16.34 -8.81
C ASP A 111 -15.38 16.27 -10.33
N ASP A 112 -14.73 15.31 -11.01
CA ASP A 112 -14.93 15.03 -12.44
C ASP A 112 -16.20 14.21 -12.74
N LYS A 113 -16.94 13.79 -11.71
CA LYS A 113 -18.16 12.94 -11.80
C LYS A 113 -17.93 11.59 -12.48
N ALA A 114 -16.73 11.02 -12.31
CA ALA A 114 -16.37 9.69 -12.82
C ALA A 114 -16.89 8.57 -11.91
N GLU A 115 -18.21 8.41 -11.80
CA GLU A 115 -18.86 7.51 -10.82
C GLU A 115 -18.36 6.06 -10.86
N ALA A 116 -18.11 5.51 -12.05
CA ALA A 116 -17.60 4.14 -12.21
C ALA A 116 -16.19 3.97 -11.63
N VAL A 117 -15.36 5.02 -11.73
CA VAL A 117 -13.99 5.05 -11.21
C VAL A 117 -14.03 5.21 -9.70
N VAL A 118 -14.88 6.10 -9.19
CA VAL A 118 -15.12 6.29 -7.75
C VAL A 118 -15.51 4.97 -7.09
N ALA A 119 -16.51 4.28 -7.60
CA ALA A 119 -16.97 3.01 -7.02
C ALA A 119 -15.89 1.93 -7.03
N SER A 120 -15.08 1.88 -8.08
CA SER A 120 -13.99 0.90 -8.20
C SER A 120 -12.83 1.21 -7.26
N LEU A 121 -12.47 2.49 -7.10
CA LEU A 121 -11.43 2.94 -6.17
C LEU A 121 -11.87 2.75 -4.71
N GLU A 122 -13.13 3.03 -4.36
CA GLU A 122 -13.65 2.80 -3.00
C GLU A 122 -13.63 1.30 -2.65
N LYS A 123 -14.02 0.44 -3.59
CA LYS A 123 -13.94 -1.01 -3.43
C LYS A 123 -12.49 -1.49 -3.23
N LEU A 124 -11.56 -0.97 -4.03
CA LEU A 124 -10.14 -1.33 -3.92
C LEU A 124 -9.54 -0.84 -2.60
N LYS A 125 -9.83 0.41 -2.18
CA LYS A 125 -9.43 0.95 -0.88
C LYS A 125 -9.92 0.06 0.26
N LYS A 126 -11.20 -0.33 0.22
CA LYS A 126 -11.79 -1.23 1.22
C LYS A 126 -11.07 -2.58 1.32
N GLN A 127 -10.71 -3.17 0.18
CA GLN A 127 -9.97 -4.43 0.13
C GLN A 127 -8.54 -4.30 0.67
N LEU A 128 -7.89 -3.16 0.47
CA LEU A 128 -6.51 -2.92 0.92
C LEU A 128 -6.41 -2.60 2.41
N PHE A 129 -7.34 -1.82 2.95
CA PHE A 129 -7.25 -1.28 4.31
C PHE A 129 -8.16 -1.97 5.32
N GLU A 130 -9.20 -2.70 4.89
CA GLU A 130 -10.21 -3.29 5.79
C GLU A 130 -10.15 -4.84 5.84
N GLU A 131 -9.47 -5.51 4.90
CA GLU A 131 -9.20 -6.96 5.00
C GLU A 131 -8.01 -7.25 5.94
N GLU A 132 -8.14 -6.89 7.23
CA GLU A 132 -7.48 -7.67 8.28
C GLU A 132 -8.25 -8.99 8.42
N PRO A 133 -7.65 -10.16 8.11
CA PRO A 133 -8.29 -11.40 8.46
C PRO A 133 -8.35 -11.44 9.98
N GLU A 134 -9.57 -11.47 10.50
CA GLU A 134 -9.93 -12.05 11.77
C GLU A 134 -9.32 -13.46 11.85
N SER A 135 -8.03 -13.56 12.18
CA SER A 135 -7.41 -14.82 12.55
C SER A 135 -7.94 -15.13 13.93
N ALA A 136 -9.10 -15.78 13.98
CA ALA A 136 -9.58 -16.44 15.18
C ALA A 136 -8.40 -17.23 15.77
N PRO A 137 -8.07 -17.06 17.06
CA PRO A 137 -7.01 -17.83 17.68
C PRO A 137 -7.38 -19.30 17.56
N THR A 138 -6.65 -20.02 16.71
CA THR A 138 -6.76 -21.48 16.61
C THR A 138 -6.38 -22.01 17.99
N ALA A 139 -7.38 -22.53 18.70
CA ALA A 139 -7.23 -23.10 20.03
C ALA A 139 -6.01 -24.04 20.07
N PRO A 140 -5.17 -23.98 21.12
CA PRO A 140 -4.04 -24.89 21.25
C PRO A 140 -4.55 -26.33 21.20
N PRO A 141 -3.87 -27.25 20.48
CA PRO A 141 -4.28 -28.63 20.38
C PRO A 141 -4.39 -29.25 21.79
N PRO A 142 -5.39 -30.11 22.06
CA PRO A 142 -5.58 -30.71 23.37
C PRO A 142 -4.32 -31.48 23.77
N ALA A 143 -3.81 -31.16 24.96
CA ALA A 143 -2.60 -31.77 25.53
C ALA A 143 -2.65 -33.30 25.43
N ALA A 144 -1.67 -33.89 24.74
CA ALA A 144 -1.47 -35.33 24.69
C ALA A 144 -1.28 -35.86 26.12
N ARG A 145 -2.21 -36.67 26.61
CA ARG A 145 -2.08 -37.36 27.89
C ARG A 145 -0.90 -38.35 27.82
N PRO A 146 0.03 -38.35 28.79
CA PRO A 146 1.09 -39.34 28.83
C PRO A 146 0.51 -40.75 29.09
N PRO A 147 1.13 -41.81 28.53
CA PRO A 147 0.63 -43.17 28.69
C PRO A 147 0.69 -43.60 30.16
N GLN A 148 -0.45 -44.07 30.69
CA GLN A 148 -0.49 -44.72 31.99
C GLN A 148 0.37 -45.99 31.94
N ARG A 149 1.45 -46.00 32.72
CA ARG A 149 2.18 -47.24 33.02
C ARG A 149 1.31 -48.10 33.93
N LYS A 150 0.82 -49.23 33.41
CA LYS A 150 0.25 -50.32 34.20
C LYS A 150 1.31 -50.88 35.15
N LYS A 151 0.93 -51.06 36.41
CA LYS A 151 1.54 -52.02 37.33
C LYS A 151 0.45 -52.98 37.77
#